data_AF-A0A7C3EL42-F1
#
_entry.id   AF-A0A7C3EL42-F1
#
_cell.length_a   1.000
_cell.length_b   1.000
_cell.length_c   1.000
_cell.angle_alpha   90.00
_cell.angle_beta   90.00
_cell.angle_gamma   90.00
#
_symmetry.space_group_name_H-M   'P 1'
#
loop_
_entity.id
_entity.type
_entity.pdbx_description
1 polymer ?
#
loop_
_entity_poly.entity_id
_entity_poly.type
_entity_poly.pdbx_seq_one_letter_code
_entity_poly.pdbx_strand_id
1 'polypeptide(L)'
;MYYKSLDPIPGVTIELSNPPQQQLTQNNGAFLFASVPAGPVRLQPLSNQLNVAGAVTAGDAVEILRALVGTGSLDSFGLLAADVNASGTVTTADASEILRYVVGSLPALSGASKCGSAWLFVPQPTVLPNQTLVPPQPTANPCVFGAIEYSPLADAASGQNFAGVVLGDVNGSWQSSFATLQPAYGVRVSPGPARFFRRGSRVFYRTSFQLTLPQLVSALDMTLGYEPRRIRWIRGRINLSNPHAIQAQHAAHGQLRVAAASAEALPSKVTLWIDAEFTGAPPSRRALRVLRVQLE
;
A
#
# COMPACT_ATOMS: atom_id res chain seq x y z
N MET A 1 11.53 -4.44 -14.45
CA MET A 1 10.32 -3.64 -14.75
C MET A 1 9.28 -3.89 -13.68
N TYR A 2 8.31 -3.00 -13.53
CA TYR A 2 7.20 -3.18 -12.61
C TYR A 2 6.14 -4.13 -13.17
N TYR A 3 5.59 -5.02 -12.34
CA TYR A 3 4.76 -6.12 -12.83
C TYR A 3 3.48 -5.66 -13.56
N LYS A 4 2.89 -4.52 -13.15
CA LYS A 4 1.62 -4.04 -13.68
C LYS A 4 1.78 -3.07 -14.86
N SER A 5 2.58 -2.01 -14.68
CA SER A 5 2.74 -0.95 -15.68
C SER A 5 3.86 -1.21 -16.68
N LEU A 6 4.70 -2.22 -16.43
CA LEU A 6 5.95 -2.49 -17.16
C LEU A 6 6.96 -1.34 -17.09
N ASP A 7 6.75 -0.37 -16.19
CA ASP A 7 7.68 0.74 -16.02
C ASP A 7 9.07 0.25 -15.56
N PRO A 8 10.15 0.90 -15.98
CA PRO A 8 11.47 0.64 -15.42
C PRO A 8 11.52 1.01 -13.94
N ILE A 9 12.28 0.23 -13.16
CA ILE A 9 12.51 0.51 -11.74
C ILE A 9 13.97 0.94 -11.57
N PRO A 10 14.26 2.25 -11.52
CA PRO A 10 15.61 2.75 -11.37
C PRO A 10 16.11 2.64 -9.92
N GLY A 11 17.42 2.64 -9.74
CA GLY A 11 18.06 2.69 -8.43
C GLY A 11 17.93 1.42 -7.58
N VAL A 12 17.55 0.28 -8.17
CA VAL A 12 17.59 -1.02 -7.50
C VAL A 12 19.02 -1.52 -7.51
N THR A 13 19.54 -1.91 -6.35
CA THR A 13 20.85 -2.57 -6.28
C THR A 13 20.71 -4.00 -6.78
N ILE A 14 21.47 -4.36 -7.81
CA ILE A 14 21.65 -5.74 -8.26
C ILE A 14 23.00 -6.20 -7.72
N GLU A 15 23.02 -7.36 -7.07
CA GLU A 15 24.23 -8.02 -6.60
C GLU A 15 24.53 -9.24 -7.45
N LEU A 16 25.79 -9.38 -7.86
CA LEU A 16 26.35 -10.56 -8.50
C LEU A 16 27.32 -11.22 -7.52
N SER A 17 27.20 -12.52 -7.30
CA SER A 17 28.20 -13.30 -6.56
C SER A 17 29.28 -13.87 -7.48
N ASN A 18 30.47 -14.10 -6.91
CA ASN A 18 31.58 -14.81 -7.53
C ASN A 18 32.05 -14.27 -8.91
N PRO A 19 32.74 -13.12 -8.97
CA PRO A 19 33.16 -12.29 -7.83
C PRO A 19 32.03 -11.37 -7.33
N PRO A 20 31.99 -11.04 -6.02
CA PRO A 20 31.03 -10.08 -5.49
C PRO A 20 31.12 -8.72 -6.19
N GLN A 21 30.04 -8.31 -6.84
CA GLN A 21 29.90 -7.00 -7.49
C GLN A 21 28.48 -6.47 -7.26
N GLN A 22 28.32 -5.15 -7.26
CA GLN A 22 27.01 -4.50 -7.19
C GLN A 22 26.88 -3.44 -8.27
N GLN A 23 25.67 -3.30 -8.82
CA GLN A 23 25.30 -2.28 -9.80
C GLN A 23 23.92 -1.73 -9.48
N LEU A 24 23.70 -0.44 -9.74
CA LEU A 24 22.36 0.14 -9.66
C LEU A 24 21.67 0.05 -11.02
N THR A 25 20.38 -0.26 -11.04
CA THR A 25 19.59 -0.12 -12.25
C THR A 25 19.51 1.34 -12.69
N GLN A 26 19.71 1.57 -13.99
CA GLN A 26 19.64 2.89 -14.63
C GLN A 26 18.18 3.37 -14.75
N ASN A 27 17.98 4.59 -15.27
CA ASN A 27 16.64 5.17 -15.48
C ASN A 27 15.72 4.32 -16.36
N ASN A 28 16.29 3.55 -17.28
CA ASN A 28 15.56 2.59 -18.13
C ASN A 28 15.47 1.18 -17.51
N GLY A 29 15.86 1.00 -16.25
CA GLY A 29 15.87 -0.27 -15.55
C GLY A 29 17.03 -1.21 -15.92
N ALA A 30 17.92 -0.82 -16.81
CA ALA A 30 19.05 -1.64 -17.24
C ALA A 30 20.17 -1.68 -16.20
N PHE A 31 20.92 -2.77 -16.17
CA PHE A 31 22.16 -2.93 -15.41
C PHE A 31 23.14 -3.77 -16.24
N LEU A 32 24.44 -3.69 -15.94
CA LEU A 32 25.48 -4.43 -16.65
C LEU A 32 26.62 -4.80 -15.71
N PHE A 33 26.96 -6.09 -15.68
CA PHE A 33 28.21 -6.58 -15.10
C PHE A 33 29.16 -6.96 -16.24
N ALA A 34 30.31 -6.29 -16.30
CA ALA A 34 31.32 -6.57 -17.31
C ALA A 34 32.32 -7.62 -16.80
N SER A 35 32.86 -8.43 -17.72
CA SER A 35 33.94 -9.39 -17.44
C SER A 35 33.60 -10.39 -16.32
N VAL A 36 32.36 -10.88 -16.28
CA VAL A 36 31.95 -11.94 -15.35
C VAL A 36 32.66 -13.24 -15.75
N PRO A 37 33.48 -13.85 -14.87
CA PRO A 37 34.14 -15.11 -15.17
C PRO A 37 33.15 -16.25 -15.36
N ALA A 38 33.51 -17.25 -16.17
CA ALA A 38 32.75 -18.49 -16.22
C ALA A 38 32.81 -19.20 -14.86
N GLY A 39 31.68 -19.76 -14.42
CA GLY A 39 31.58 -20.41 -13.12
C GLY A 39 30.23 -20.20 -12.43
N PRO A 40 30.07 -20.69 -11.20
CA PRO A 40 28.84 -20.53 -10.45
C PRO A 40 28.65 -19.08 -10.00
N VAL A 41 27.56 -18.45 -10.43
CA VAL A 41 27.20 -17.07 -10.08
C VAL A 41 25.75 -16.97 -9.67
N ARG A 42 25.44 -15.96 -8.84
CA ARG A 42 24.09 -15.64 -8.40
C ARG A 42 23.84 -14.16 -8.60
N LEU A 43 22.75 -13.85 -9.29
CA LEU A 43 22.27 -12.50 -9.55
C LEU A 43 21.02 -12.25 -8.70
N GLN A 44 21.07 -11.26 -7.80
CA GLN A 44 19.97 -10.96 -6.88
C GLN A 44 19.72 -9.45 -6.77
N PRO A 45 18.49 -8.96 -7.02
CA PRO A 45 18.10 -7.61 -6.68
C PRO A 45 17.90 -7.44 -5.17
N LEU A 46 18.33 -6.30 -4.65
CA LEU A 46 18.29 -5.93 -3.24
C LEU A 46 17.54 -4.61 -3.07
N SER A 47 16.72 -4.56 -2.03
CA SER A 47 16.10 -3.33 -1.51
C SER A 47 15.97 -3.46 0.01
N ASN A 48 15.97 -2.31 0.69
CA ASN A 48 15.75 -2.20 2.13
C ASN A 48 14.59 -1.24 2.46
N GLN A 49 13.81 -0.85 1.45
CA GLN A 49 12.71 0.07 1.62
C GLN A 49 11.52 -0.65 2.24
N LEU A 50 11.14 -0.30 3.46
CA LEU A 50 9.94 -0.85 4.12
C LEU A 50 8.64 -0.22 3.60
N ASN A 51 8.74 0.90 2.89
CA ASN A 51 7.63 1.70 2.40
C ASN A 51 7.97 2.25 1.01
N VAL A 52 7.02 2.16 0.07
CA VAL A 52 7.16 2.71 -1.27
C VAL A 52 6.09 3.78 -1.47
N ALA A 53 6.53 5.04 -1.59
CA ALA A 53 5.61 6.17 -1.63
C ALA A 53 4.65 6.07 -2.82
N GLY A 54 3.35 6.21 -2.55
CA GLY A 54 2.30 6.20 -3.58
C GLY A 54 1.91 4.81 -4.10
N ALA A 55 2.57 3.74 -3.66
CA ALA A 55 2.30 2.38 -4.14
C ALA A 55 1.12 1.69 -3.44
N VAL A 56 0.83 2.03 -2.19
CA VAL A 56 -0.22 1.36 -1.42
C VAL A 56 -1.30 2.36 -1.06
N THR A 57 -2.52 2.02 -1.46
CA THR A 57 -3.72 2.84 -1.45
C THR A 57 -4.91 2.06 -0.88
N ALA A 58 -6.04 2.73 -0.68
CA ALA A 58 -7.24 2.04 -0.22
C ALA A 58 -7.86 1.16 -1.33
N GLY A 59 -7.59 1.43 -2.61
CA GLY A 59 -8.02 0.60 -3.73
C GLY A 59 -7.31 -0.75 -3.79
N ASP A 60 -6.11 -0.89 -3.24
CA ASP A 60 -5.45 -2.21 -3.15
C ASP A 60 -6.24 -3.17 -2.26
N ALA A 61 -6.82 -2.66 -1.17
CA ALA A 61 -7.73 -3.43 -0.34
C ALA A 61 -9.02 -3.82 -1.10
N VAL A 62 -9.50 -2.98 -2.03
CA VAL A 62 -10.65 -3.30 -2.89
C VAL A 62 -10.34 -4.49 -3.78
N GLU A 63 -9.17 -4.52 -4.43
CA GLU A 63 -8.78 -5.62 -5.32
C GLU A 63 -8.67 -6.96 -4.57
N ILE A 64 -8.14 -6.95 -3.34
CA ILE A 64 -8.16 -8.13 -2.46
C ILE A 64 -9.60 -8.56 -2.18
N LEU A 65 -10.47 -7.63 -1.77
CA LEU A 65 -11.86 -7.96 -1.43
C LEU A 65 -12.63 -8.52 -2.65
N ARG A 66 -12.44 -7.94 -3.84
CA ARG A 66 -13.03 -8.42 -5.10
C ARG A 66 -12.59 -9.84 -5.44
N ALA A 67 -11.29 -10.13 -5.30
CA ALA A 67 -10.77 -11.46 -5.51
C ALA A 67 -11.39 -12.49 -4.55
N LEU A 68 -11.55 -12.14 -3.27
CA LEU A 68 -12.13 -13.01 -2.26
C LEU A 68 -13.62 -13.31 -2.48
N VAL A 69 -14.39 -12.37 -3.05
CA VAL A 69 -15.81 -12.58 -3.36
C VAL A 69 -16.05 -13.06 -4.80
N GLY A 70 -14.99 -13.32 -5.57
CA GLY A 70 -15.07 -13.83 -6.93
C GLY A 70 -15.52 -12.81 -7.99
N THR A 71 -15.51 -11.51 -7.68
CA THR A 71 -15.83 -10.43 -8.64
C THR A 71 -14.59 -9.80 -9.28
N GLY A 72 -13.40 -10.23 -8.87
CA GLY A 72 -12.11 -9.93 -9.48
C GLY A 72 -11.19 -11.15 -9.45
N SER A 73 -10.03 -11.04 -10.10
CA SER A 73 -9.03 -12.10 -10.13
C SER A 73 -7.63 -11.51 -9.98
N LEU A 74 -6.77 -12.19 -9.21
CA LEU A 74 -5.36 -11.85 -9.07
C LEU A 74 -4.52 -12.90 -9.80
N ASP A 75 -3.58 -12.44 -10.63
CA ASP A 75 -2.56 -13.31 -11.20
C ASP A 75 -1.50 -13.66 -10.13
N SER A 76 -0.46 -14.40 -10.51
CA SER A 76 0.60 -14.79 -9.58
C SER A 76 1.34 -13.61 -8.94
N PHE A 77 1.50 -12.48 -9.65
CA PHE A 77 2.12 -11.28 -9.10
C PHE A 77 1.16 -10.55 -8.15
N GLY A 78 -0.11 -10.45 -8.52
CA GLY A 78 -1.16 -9.88 -7.68
C GLY A 78 -1.35 -10.66 -6.38
N LEU A 79 -1.29 -11.99 -6.41
CA LEU A 79 -1.31 -12.82 -5.20
C LEU A 79 -0.10 -12.56 -4.31
N LEU A 80 1.08 -12.39 -4.89
CA LEU A 80 2.30 -12.05 -4.16
C LEU A 80 2.23 -10.65 -3.53
N ALA A 81 1.67 -9.67 -4.25
CA ALA A 81 1.43 -8.32 -3.72
C ALA A 81 0.38 -8.31 -2.61
N ALA A 82 -0.65 -9.16 -2.72
CA ALA A 82 -1.81 -9.18 -1.83
C ALA A 82 -1.56 -9.87 -0.49
N ASP A 83 -0.60 -10.79 -0.37
CA ASP A 83 -0.26 -11.46 0.91
C ASP A 83 0.63 -10.56 1.78
N VAL A 84 0.09 -9.42 2.22
CA VAL A 84 0.85 -8.34 2.88
C VAL A 84 1.38 -8.70 4.25
N ASN A 85 0.84 -9.75 4.87
CA ASN A 85 1.34 -10.30 6.13
C ASN A 85 2.29 -11.50 5.95
N ALA A 86 2.55 -11.91 4.70
CA ALA A 86 3.42 -13.04 4.34
C ALA A 86 3.02 -14.37 5.00
N SER A 87 1.72 -14.64 5.07
CA SER A 87 1.14 -15.87 5.63
C SER A 87 1.09 -17.02 4.64
N GLY A 88 1.17 -16.72 3.34
CA GLY A 88 0.99 -17.66 2.23
C GLY A 88 -0.45 -17.79 1.75
N THR A 89 -1.38 -17.03 2.34
CA THR A 89 -2.80 -17.04 1.96
C THR A 89 -3.35 -15.62 1.92
N VAL A 90 -3.96 -15.23 0.80
CA VAL A 90 -4.65 -13.94 0.69
C VAL A 90 -6.02 -14.03 1.36
N THR A 91 -6.28 -13.15 2.33
CA THR A 91 -7.52 -13.12 3.12
C THR A 91 -7.97 -11.69 3.39
N THR A 92 -9.10 -11.52 4.08
CA THR A 92 -9.54 -10.19 4.55
C THR A 92 -8.59 -9.55 5.57
N ALA A 93 -7.72 -10.35 6.21
CA ALA A 93 -6.69 -9.82 7.10
C ALA A 93 -5.71 -8.92 6.33
N ASP A 94 -5.37 -9.29 5.10
CA ASP A 94 -4.48 -8.52 4.24
C ASP A 94 -5.10 -7.19 3.81
N ALA A 95 -6.36 -7.22 3.37
CA ALA A 95 -7.11 -6.00 3.06
C ALA A 95 -7.24 -5.07 4.28
N SER A 96 -7.46 -5.63 5.47
CA SER A 96 -7.50 -4.84 6.71
C SER A 96 -6.14 -4.25 7.06
N GLU A 97 -5.04 -4.96 6.78
CA GLU A 97 -3.69 -4.49 7.05
C GLU A 97 -3.29 -3.36 6.10
N ILE A 98 -3.66 -3.45 4.82
CA ILE A 98 -3.55 -2.34 3.85
C ILE A 98 -4.27 -1.11 4.38
N LEU A 99 -5.54 -1.22 4.81
CA LEU A 99 -6.26 -0.05 5.33
C LEU A 99 -5.60 0.55 6.58
N ARG A 100 -5.09 -0.30 7.47
CA ARG A 100 -4.34 0.12 8.67
C ARG A 100 -3.04 0.84 8.33
N TYR A 101 -2.34 0.39 7.29
CA TYR A 101 -1.17 1.04 6.73
C TYR A 101 -1.54 2.39 6.11
N VAL A 102 -2.56 2.42 5.25
CA VAL A 102 -3.04 3.64 4.58
C VAL A 102 -3.39 4.74 5.59
N VAL A 103 -4.10 4.43 6.67
CA VAL A 103 -4.43 5.44 7.70
C VAL A 103 -3.24 5.81 8.60
N GLY A 104 -2.13 5.09 8.51
CA GLY A 104 -0.91 5.34 9.30
C GLY A 104 -0.95 4.75 10.71
N SER A 105 -1.79 3.75 10.97
CA SER A 105 -1.74 2.98 12.24
C SER A 105 -0.65 1.92 12.25
N LEU A 106 -0.06 1.64 11.08
CA LEU A 106 1.08 0.76 10.89
C LEU A 106 2.20 1.54 10.21
N PRO A 107 3.45 1.47 10.71
CA PRO A 107 4.60 2.14 10.10
C PRO A 107 5.08 1.47 8.80
N ALA A 108 4.77 0.19 8.62
CA ALA A 108 5.04 -0.63 7.44
C ALA A 108 4.12 -1.86 7.47
N LEU A 109 3.94 -2.53 6.33
CA LEU A 109 3.27 -3.83 6.24
C LEU A 109 4.12 -4.91 6.93
N SER A 110 3.46 -5.93 7.50
CA SER A 110 4.11 -6.96 8.33
C SER A 110 5.07 -7.81 7.49
N GLY A 111 4.69 -8.19 6.28
CA GLY A 111 5.57 -8.93 5.36
C GLY A 111 6.79 -8.09 4.96
N ALA A 112 6.63 -6.79 4.74
CA ALA A 112 7.75 -5.88 4.46
C ALA A 112 8.71 -5.78 5.66
N SER A 113 8.15 -5.68 6.87
CA SER A 113 8.92 -5.65 8.11
C SER A 113 9.67 -6.98 8.35
N LYS A 114 9.01 -8.11 8.07
CA LYS A 114 9.59 -9.46 8.18
C LYS A 114 10.75 -9.65 7.22
N CYS A 115 10.59 -9.24 5.97
CA CYS A 115 11.60 -9.43 4.93
C CYS A 115 12.61 -8.29 4.82
N GLY A 116 12.47 -7.21 5.62
CA GLY A 116 13.33 -6.03 5.54
C GLY A 116 13.16 -5.21 4.25
N SER A 117 12.14 -5.49 3.44
CA SER A 117 11.86 -4.85 2.15
C SER A 117 10.40 -5.03 1.77
N ALA A 118 9.76 -3.96 1.30
CA ALA A 118 8.46 -3.99 0.64
C ALA A 118 8.56 -4.41 -0.83
N TRP A 119 9.75 -4.33 -1.43
CA TRP A 119 9.99 -4.82 -2.79
C TRP A 119 10.26 -6.33 -2.79
N LEU A 120 9.55 -7.03 -3.66
CA LEU A 120 9.78 -8.42 -4.02
C LEU A 120 10.17 -8.45 -5.50
N PHE A 121 11.23 -9.17 -5.84
CA PHE A 121 11.70 -9.28 -7.21
C PHE A 121 11.56 -10.72 -7.69
N VAL A 122 10.79 -10.92 -8.76
CA VAL A 122 10.56 -12.23 -9.37
C VAL A 122 11.46 -12.33 -10.60
N PRO A 123 12.30 -13.38 -10.72
CA PRO A 123 13.15 -13.56 -11.90
C PRO A 123 12.28 -13.78 -13.16
N GLN A 124 12.60 -13.03 -14.22
CA GLN A 124 11.98 -13.13 -15.56
C GLN A 124 13.06 -13.08 -16.66
N PRO A 125 14.08 -13.96 -16.63
CA PRO A 125 15.18 -13.87 -17.58
C PRO A 125 14.85 -14.50 -18.93
N THR A 126 15.64 -14.12 -19.94
CA THR A 126 15.86 -14.98 -21.10
C THR A 126 16.45 -16.31 -20.62
N VAL A 127 15.83 -17.42 -21.03
CA VAL A 127 16.24 -18.77 -20.64
C VAL A 127 17.62 -19.09 -21.22
N LEU A 128 18.53 -19.53 -20.36
CA LEU A 128 19.88 -19.96 -20.72
C LEU A 128 20.22 -21.33 -20.08
N PRO A 129 21.20 -22.07 -20.60
CA PRO A 129 21.65 -23.32 -19.98
C PRO A 129 22.16 -23.12 -18.54
N ASN A 130 22.05 -24.18 -17.73
CA ASN A 130 22.53 -24.24 -16.34
C ASN A 130 21.94 -23.16 -15.41
N GLN A 131 20.81 -22.58 -15.81
CA GLN A 131 20.10 -21.53 -15.09
C GLN A 131 19.06 -22.13 -14.15
N THR A 132 19.02 -21.66 -12.91
CA THR A 132 17.98 -21.95 -11.92
C THR A 132 17.33 -20.65 -11.47
N LEU A 133 16.00 -20.61 -11.47
CA LEU A 133 15.24 -19.46 -11.01
C LEU A 133 14.81 -19.67 -9.56
N VAL A 134 15.18 -18.74 -8.70
CA VAL A 134 14.73 -18.71 -7.30
C VAL A 134 13.60 -17.68 -7.21
N PRO A 135 12.33 -18.08 -7.04
CA PRO A 135 11.25 -17.13 -6.80
C PRO A 135 11.34 -16.54 -5.38
N PRO A 136 10.85 -15.30 -5.16
CA PRO A 136 10.78 -14.74 -3.81
C PRO A 136 9.78 -15.53 -2.96
N GLN A 137 10.15 -15.84 -1.73
CA GLN A 137 9.30 -16.54 -0.75
C GLN A 137 9.22 -15.71 0.54
N PRO A 138 8.30 -14.74 0.62
CA PRO A 138 8.12 -13.93 1.82
C PRO A 138 7.60 -14.76 3.00
N THR A 139 6.98 -15.93 2.75
CA THR A 139 6.50 -16.86 3.76
C THR A 139 7.63 -17.59 4.50
N ALA A 140 8.79 -17.76 3.87
CA ALA A 140 9.96 -18.41 4.47
C ALA A 140 10.48 -17.65 5.71
N ASN A 141 11.25 -18.35 6.54
CA ASN A 141 11.90 -17.77 7.72
C ASN A 141 13.37 -18.25 7.82
N PRO A 142 14.37 -17.41 7.49
CA PRO A 142 14.24 -16.04 6.96
C PRO A 142 13.59 -16.00 5.56
N CYS A 143 13.11 -14.84 5.12
CA CYS A 143 12.55 -14.68 3.76
C CYS A 143 13.60 -15.04 2.70
N VAL A 144 13.15 -15.65 1.59
CA VAL A 144 13.99 -15.90 0.41
C VAL A 144 13.71 -14.79 -0.60
N PHE A 145 14.77 -14.10 -1.05
CA PHE A 145 14.68 -13.11 -2.12
C PHE A 145 14.84 -13.78 -3.48
N GLY A 146 14.15 -13.24 -4.49
CA GLY A 146 14.24 -13.80 -5.82
C GLY A 146 15.61 -13.57 -6.45
N ALA A 147 16.11 -14.59 -7.15
CA ALA A 147 17.44 -14.59 -7.75
C ALA A 147 17.47 -15.45 -9.01
N ILE A 148 18.51 -15.23 -9.81
CA ILE A 148 18.89 -16.09 -10.93
C ILE A 148 20.24 -16.70 -10.57
N GLU A 149 20.32 -18.03 -10.58
CA GLU A 149 21.53 -18.77 -10.27
C GLU A 149 22.01 -19.53 -11.49
N TYR A 150 23.34 -19.59 -11.65
CA TYR A 150 24.00 -20.36 -12.69
C TYR A 150 24.97 -21.34 -12.07
N SER A 151 25.02 -22.57 -12.60
CA SER A 151 25.99 -23.58 -12.18
C SER A 151 26.42 -24.46 -13.35
N PRO A 152 27.37 -24.02 -14.20
CA PRO A 152 28.01 -22.70 -14.25
C PRO A 152 27.38 -21.74 -15.28
N LEU A 153 27.66 -20.45 -15.15
CA LEU A 153 27.53 -19.48 -16.24
C LEU A 153 28.67 -19.75 -17.23
N ALA A 154 28.31 -20.15 -18.46
CA ALA A 154 29.28 -20.54 -19.47
C ALA A 154 29.69 -19.37 -20.38
N ASP A 155 28.72 -18.55 -20.79
CA ASP A 155 28.87 -17.46 -21.75
C ASP A 155 28.14 -16.19 -21.27
N ALA A 156 28.23 -15.10 -22.06
CA ALA A 156 27.54 -13.85 -21.77
C ALA A 156 26.02 -14.04 -21.63
N ALA A 157 25.45 -13.62 -20.51
CA ALA A 157 24.02 -13.68 -20.25
C ALA A 157 23.37 -12.30 -20.41
N SER A 158 22.65 -12.12 -21.52
CA SER A 158 21.80 -10.94 -21.75
C SER A 158 20.35 -11.21 -21.36
N GLY A 159 19.57 -10.16 -21.08
CA GLY A 159 18.14 -10.28 -20.76
C GLY A 159 17.84 -10.94 -19.41
N GLN A 160 18.74 -10.81 -18.43
CA GLN A 160 18.59 -11.40 -17.09
C GLN A 160 17.69 -10.54 -16.19
N ASN A 161 16.42 -10.41 -16.60
CA ASN A 161 15.49 -9.44 -16.03
C ASN A 161 14.81 -9.92 -14.75
N PHE A 162 14.27 -8.96 -14.01
CA PHE A 162 13.37 -9.18 -12.88
C PHE A 162 12.12 -8.32 -13.02
N ALA A 163 10.98 -8.88 -12.61
CA ALA A 163 9.75 -8.15 -12.36
C ALA A 163 9.73 -7.72 -10.89
N GLY A 164 9.57 -6.42 -10.63
CA GLY A 164 9.38 -5.88 -9.29
C GLY A 164 7.91 -5.85 -8.91
N VAL A 165 7.62 -6.26 -7.68
CA VAL A 165 6.31 -6.24 -7.05
C VAL A 165 6.46 -5.49 -5.73
N VAL A 166 5.59 -4.51 -5.47
CA VAL A 166 5.51 -3.87 -4.16
C VAL A 166 4.47 -4.60 -3.34
N LEU A 167 4.85 -5.06 -2.15
CA LEU A 167 3.92 -5.66 -1.20
C LEU A 167 2.82 -4.63 -0.85
N GLY A 168 1.57 -5.02 -1.04
CA GLY A 168 0.40 -4.18 -0.85
C GLY A 168 -0.03 -3.34 -2.06
N ASP A 169 0.72 -3.33 -3.17
CA ASP A 169 0.31 -2.64 -4.41
C ASP A 169 -0.31 -3.65 -5.41
N VAL A 170 -1.57 -3.95 -5.18
CA VAL A 170 -2.36 -4.97 -5.89
C VAL A 170 -3.00 -4.38 -7.16
N ASN A 171 -3.38 -3.11 -7.12
CA ASN A 171 -3.93 -2.40 -8.26
C ASN A 171 -2.84 -1.86 -9.21
N GLY A 172 -1.58 -1.82 -8.76
CA GLY A 172 -0.43 -1.37 -9.53
C GLY A 172 -0.34 0.15 -9.62
N SER A 173 -0.69 0.84 -8.53
CA SER A 173 -0.64 2.30 -8.41
C SER A 173 0.77 2.87 -8.35
N TRP A 174 1.79 2.05 -8.06
CA TRP A 174 3.18 2.47 -8.14
C TRP A 174 3.56 2.94 -9.54
N GLN A 175 4.32 4.04 -9.59
CA GLN A 175 4.86 4.60 -10.81
C GLN A 175 6.31 5.01 -10.58
N SER A 176 7.14 4.88 -11.63
CA SER A 176 8.56 5.24 -11.61
C SER A 176 8.82 6.74 -11.51
N SER A 177 7.80 7.54 -11.83
CA SER A 177 7.78 9.00 -11.67
C SER A 177 6.52 9.40 -10.94
N PHE A 178 6.63 10.36 -10.01
CA PHE A 178 5.47 10.89 -9.30
C PHE A 178 4.59 11.66 -10.29
N ALA A 179 3.66 10.99 -10.97
CA ALA A 179 2.53 11.71 -11.52
C ALA A 179 1.84 12.40 -10.35
N THR A 180 1.68 13.71 -10.42
CA THR A 180 1.02 14.48 -9.38
C THR A 180 -0.37 13.90 -9.21
N LEU A 181 -0.66 13.30 -8.05
CA LEU A 181 -2.00 12.83 -7.70
C LEU A 181 -2.96 14.00 -7.95
N GLN A 182 -3.81 13.89 -8.98
CA GLN A 182 -4.85 14.87 -9.18
C GLN A 182 -5.77 14.81 -7.95
N PRO A 183 -6.13 15.96 -7.35
CA PRO A 183 -7.17 15.95 -6.33
C PRO A 183 -8.41 15.27 -6.91
N ALA A 184 -9.13 14.49 -6.10
CA ALA A 184 -10.38 13.87 -6.51
C ALA A 184 -11.40 14.96 -6.87
N TYR A 185 -11.43 15.37 -8.14
CA TYR A 185 -12.39 16.33 -8.66
C TYR A 185 -13.79 15.71 -8.53
N GLY A 186 -14.66 16.34 -7.74
CA GLY A 186 -16.09 16.01 -7.70
C GLY A 186 -16.66 15.54 -6.36
N VAL A 187 -15.85 15.34 -5.31
CA VAL A 187 -16.42 15.04 -3.99
C VAL A 187 -16.98 16.30 -3.36
N ARG A 188 -18.29 16.31 -3.09
CA ARG A 188 -18.88 17.33 -2.22
C ARG A 188 -18.90 16.85 -0.78
N VAL A 189 -18.19 17.56 0.08
CA VAL A 189 -18.20 17.33 1.53
C VAL A 189 -18.99 18.44 2.21
N SER A 190 -20.07 18.07 2.90
CA SER A 190 -20.91 19.01 3.65
C SER A 190 -20.87 18.66 5.14
N PRO A 191 -20.46 19.59 6.03
CA PRO A 191 -20.49 19.35 7.46
C PRO A 191 -21.93 19.30 7.96
N GLY A 192 -22.24 18.27 8.74
CA GLY A 192 -23.51 18.12 9.45
C GLY A 192 -23.58 18.93 10.75
N PRO A 193 -24.72 18.86 11.47
CA PRO A 193 -24.87 19.58 12.73
C PRO A 193 -23.91 19.03 13.79
N ALA A 194 -23.24 19.95 14.47
CA ALA A 194 -22.44 19.67 15.65
C ALA A 194 -23.30 19.72 16.92
N ARG A 195 -23.19 18.67 17.75
CA ARG A 195 -23.79 18.62 19.08
C ARG A 195 -22.71 18.50 20.14
N PHE A 196 -22.91 19.22 21.24
CA PHE A 196 -22.07 19.16 22.42
C PHE A 196 -22.88 18.63 23.59
N PHE A 197 -22.29 17.73 24.36
CA PHE A 197 -22.87 17.28 25.62
C PHE A 197 -21.76 17.09 26.66
N ARG A 198 -22.11 17.27 27.93
CA ARG A 198 -21.18 17.10 29.05
C ARG A 198 -21.44 15.78 29.74
N ARG A 199 -20.37 15.10 30.16
CA ARG A 199 -20.43 13.97 31.11
C ARG A 199 -19.38 14.20 32.18
N GLY A 200 -19.82 14.70 33.34
CA GLY A 200 -18.91 15.22 34.36
C GLY A 200 -18.12 16.43 33.85
N SER A 201 -16.79 16.39 34.03
CA SER A 201 -15.87 17.44 33.57
C SER A 201 -15.52 17.37 32.07
N ARG A 202 -15.97 16.32 31.36
CA ARG A 202 -15.61 16.08 29.95
C ARG A 202 -16.66 16.65 29.01
N VAL A 203 -16.20 17.27 27.92
CA VAL A 203 -17.04 17.77 26.82
C VAL A 203 -16.94 16.82 25.64
N PHE A 204 -18.06 16.26 25.24
CA PHE A 204 -18.17 15.41 24.06
C PHE A 204 -18.73 16.21 22.89
N TYR A 205 -18.14 15.99 21.72
CA TYR A 205 -18.51 16.59 20.46
C TYR A 205 -18.90 15.49 19.48
N ARG A 206 -20.12 15.57 18.95
CA ARG A 206 -20.59 14.69 17.89
C ARG A 206 -20.94 15.52 16.67
N THR A 207 -20.37 15.17 15.52
CA THR A 207 -20.70 15.78 14.24
C THR A 207 -20.70 14.72 13.14
N SER A 208 -21.05 15.14 11.92
CA SER A 208 -20.91 14.31 10.74
C SER A 208 -20.36 15.11 9.57
N PHE A 209 -19.81 14.41 8.59
CA PHE A 209 -19.57 14.92 7.25
C PHE A 209 -20.38 14.06 6.28
N GLN A 210 -21.22 14.69 5.48
CA GLN A 210 -21.89 14.05 4.36
C GLN A 210 -21.01 14.17 3.12
N LEU A 211 -20.67 13.03 2.53
CA LEU A 211 -19.91 12.94 1.29
C LEU A 211 -20.87 12.56 0.16
N THR A 212 -20.90 13.35 -0.91
CA THR A 212 -21.55 12.98 -2.17
C THR A 212 -20.47 12.57 -3.16
N LEU A 213 -20.49 11.30 -3.56
CA LEU A 213 -19.49 10.69 -4.42
C LEU A 213 -19.87 10.89 -5.91
N PRO A 214 -18.90 11.23 -6.78
CA PRO A 214 -19.17 11.64 -8.16
C PRO A 214 -19.61 10.48 -9.10
N GLN A 215 -19.29 9.21 -8.80
CA GLN A 215 -19.86 7.98 -9.38
C GLN A 215 -19.29 6.74 -8.64
N LEU A 216 -19.40 5.51 -9.19
CA LEU A 216 -19.00 4.24 -8.56
C LEU A 216 -17.60 4.30 -7.95
N VAL A 217 -17.54 4.37 -6.62
CA VAL A 217 -16.32 4.43 -5.81
C VAL A 217 -16.35 3.21 -4.92
N SER A 218 -15.25 2.48 -4.81
CA SER A 218 -15.17 1.29 -3.96
C SER A 218 -14.24 1.51 -2.76
N ALA A 219 -13.43 2.57 -2.79
CA ALA A 219 -12.58 3.00 -1.68
C ALA A 219 -12.64 4.51 -1.39
N LEU A 220 -12.49 4.85 -0.12
CA LEU A 220 -12.46 6.23 0.39
C LEU A 220 -11.33 6.35 1.40
N ASP A 221 -10.43 7.33 1.24
CA ASP A 221 -9.48 7.78 2.27
C ASP A 221 -9.71 9.27 2.53
N MET A 222 -10.00 9.61 3.79
CA MET A 222 -10.28 10.97 4.23
C MET A 222 -9.40 11.38 5.40
N THR A 223 -8.76 12.54 5.29
CA THR A 223 -7.97 13.15 6.36
C THR A 223 -8.68 14.39 6.90
N LEU A 224 -8.93 14.39 8.21
CA LEU A 224 -9.44 15.51 8.98
C LEU A 224 -8.35 16.09 9.88
N GLY A 225 -8.09 17.39 9.78
CA GLY A 225 -7.22 18.12 10.69
C GLY A 225 -7.96 18.57 11.95
N TYR A 226 -7.28 18.51 13.09
CA TYR A 226 -7.79 18.98 14.38
C TYR A 226 -6.67 19.55 15.26
N GLU A 227 -7.02 20.32 16.28
CA GLU A 227 -6.07 20.86 17.26
C GLU A 227 -5.76 19.84 18.37
N PRO A 228 -4.57 19.22 18.41
CA PRO A 228 -4.28 18.14 19.35
C PRO A 228 -4.20 18.60 20.82
N ARG A 229 -3.99 19.89 21.08
CA ARG A 229 -4.00 20.45 22.44
C ARG A 229 -5.40 20.51 23.05
N ARG A 230 -6.45 20.52 22.22
CA ARG A 230 -7.84 20.65 22.66
C ARG A 230 -8.60 19.33 22.63
N ILE A 231 -8.20 18.41 21.77
CA ILE A 231 -8.84 17.11 21.59
C ILE A 231 -7.98 16.04 22.25
N ARG A 232 -8.51 15.40 23.28
CA ARG A 232 -7.85 14.27 23.95
C ARG A 232 -8.02 12.97 23.18
N TRP A 233 -9.18 12.83 22.54
CA TRP A 233 -9.57 11.63 21.84
C TRP A 233 -10.52 12.00 20.71
N ILE A 234 -10.36 11.32 19.57
CA ILE A 234 -11.22 11.49 18.41
C ILE A 234 -11.35 10.16 17.68
N ARG A 235 -12.55 9.89 17.18
CA ARG A 235 -12.88 8.70 16.41
C ARG A 235 -13.77 9.09 15.24
N GLY A 236 -13.44 8.56 14.07
CA GLY A 236 -14.31 8.55 12.90
C GLY A 236 -14.94 7.18 12.68
N ARG A 237 -16.15 7.16 12.13
CA ARG A 237 -16.77 5.94 11.60
C ARG A 237 -17.54 6.28 10.35
N ILE A 238 -17.24 5.57 9.27
CA ILE A 238 -18.01 5.69 8.04
C ILE A 238 -19.22 4.75 8.15
N ASN A 239 -20.41 5.30 7.93
CA ASN A 239 -21.62 4.49 7.72
C ASN A 239 -21.69 4.09 6.25
N LEU A 240 -21.21 2.88 5.96
CA LEU A 240 -21.07 2.37 4.60
C LEU A 240 -22.36 1.72 4.08
N SER A 241 -23.34 1.43 4.95
CA SER A 241 -24.57 0.67 4.64
C SER A 241 -24.34 -0.66 3.89
N ASN A 242 -23.08 -1.13 3.82
CA ASN A 242 -22.64 -2.37 3.19
C ASN A 242 -21.93 -3.23 4.27
N PRO A 243 -22.45 -4.41 4.64
CA PRO A 243 -21.86 -5.26 5.67
C PRO A 243 -20.52 -5.89 5.25
N HIS A 244 -20.20 -5.89 3.97
CA HIS A 244 -18.96 -6.44 3.40
C HIS A 244 -17.86 -5.39 3.23
N ALA A 245 -18.12 -4.14 3.61
CA ALA A 245 -17.11 -3.09 3.58
C ALA A 245 -16.29 -3.08 4.88
N ILE A 246 -14.97 -2.96 4.75
CA ILE A 246 -14.04 -2.81 5.86
C ILE A 246 -13.62 -1.35 6.01
N GLN A 247 -13.23 -0.95 7.22
CA GLN A 247 -12.75 0.40 7.49
C GLN A 247 -11.63 0.40 8.53
N ALA A 248 -10.70 1.34 8.40
CA ALA A 248 -9.67 1.63 9.38
C ALA A 248 -9.68 3.12 9.73
N GLN A 249 -9.11 3.45 10.87
CA GLN A 249 -8.89 4.82 11.27
C GLN A 249 -7.63 4.94 12.12
N HIS A 250 -7.05 6.13 12.13
CA HIS A 250 -5.96 6.46 13.02
C HIS A 250 -5.94 7.96 13.29
N ALA A 251 -5.75 8.32 14.55
CA ALA A 251 -5.65 9.70 14.98
C ALA A 251 -4.27 9.95 15.59
N ALA A 252 -3.46 10.75 14.92
CA ALA A 252 -2.14 11.13 15.40
C ALA A 252 -1.74 12.50 14.84
N HIS A 253 -0.88 13.22 15.57
CA HIS A 253 -0.28 14.48 15.11
C HIS A 253 -1.28 15.54 14.60
N GLY A 254 -2.47 15.61 15.22
CA GLY A 254 -3.52 16.56 14.80
C GLY A 254 -4.25 16.17 13.52
N GLN A 255 -4.14 14.91 13.08
CA GLN A 255 -4.88 14.38 11.94
C GLN A 255 -5.65 13.12 12.34
N LEU A 256 -6.93 13.06 12.00
CA LEU A 256 -7.71 11.84 11.97
C LEU A 256 -7.80 11.39 10.52
N ARG A 257 -7.22 10.23 10.21
CA ARG A 257 -7.37 9.55 8.93
C ARG A 257 -8.40 8.44 9.06
N VAL A 258 -9.29 8.33 8.09
CA VAL A 258 -10.32 7.30 8.03
C VAL A 258 -10.37 6.76 6.61
N ALA A 259 -10.18 5.46 6.47
CA ALA A 259 -10.24 4.78 5.19
C ALA A 259 -11.29 3.68 5.20
N ALA A 260 -11.92 3.43 4.05
CA ALA A 260 -12.83 2.32 3.83
C ALA A 260 -12.61 1.71 2.44
N ALA A 261 -12.84 0.41 2.33
CA ALA A 261 -12.81 -0.35 1.09
C ALA A 261 -13.95 -1.37 1.07
N SER A 262 -14.49 -1.63 -0.12
CA SER A 262 -15.52 -2.65 -0.36
C SER A 262 -15.28 -3.32 -1.70
N ALA A 263 -15.66 -4.60 -1.84
CA ALA A 263 -15.65 -5.27 -3.14
C ALA A 263 -16.67 -4.68 -4.12
N GLU A 264 -17.71 -4.03 -3.60
CA GLU A 264 -18.78 -3.38 -4.34
C GLU A 264 -18.68 -1.85 -4.25
N ALA A 265 -19.40 -1.16 -5.13
CA ALA A 265 -19.47 0.29 -5.05
C ALA A 265 -20.13 0.75 -3.74
N LEU A 266 -19.51 1.74 -3.11
CA LEU A 266 -20.06 2.47 -1.98
C LEU A 266 -21.31 3.26 -2.42
N PRO A 267 -22.26 3.50 -1.49
CA PRO A 267 -23.40 4.37 -1.76
C PRO A 267 -22.96 5.76 -2.24
N SER A 268 -23.69 6.36 -3.18
CA SER A 268 -23.39 7.72 -3.67
C SER A 268 -23.43 8.81 -2.59
N LYS A 269 -24.07 8.52 -1.45
CA LYS A 269 -24.06 9.34 -0.24
C LYS A 269 -23.54 8.54 0.94
N VAL A 270 -22.43 9.00 1.50
CA VAL A 270 -21.77 8.38 2.65
C VAL A 270 -21.74 9.37 3.81
N THR A 271 -21.94 8.88 5.04
CA THR A 271 -21.82 9.71 6.25
C THR A 271 -20.63 9.27 7.08
N LEU A 272 -19.68 10.17 7.30
CA LEU A 272 -18.62 10.03 8.29
C LEU A 272 -19.08 10.63 9.61
N TRP A 273 -19.32 9.80 10.61
CA TRP A 273 -19.62 10.22 11.98
C TRP A 273 -18.34 10.46 12.75
N ILE A 274 -18.26 11.57 13.47
CA ILE A 274 -17.14 11.89 14.34
C ILE A 274 -17.63 12.02 15.78
N ASP A 275 -16.96 11.32 16.68
CA ASP A 275 -17.04 11.52 18.13
C ASP A 275 -15.67 12.02 18.62
N ALA A 276 -15.65 13.05 19.46
CA ALA A 276 -14.43 13.58 20.05
C ALA A 276 -14.63 14.03 21.50
N GLU A 277 -13.58 13.89 22.31
CA GLU A 277 -13.49 14.39 23.68
C GLU A 277 -12.57 15.62 23.73
N PHE A 278 -13.10 16.73 24.24
CA PHE A 278 -12.41 18.02 24.34
C PHE A 278 -12.02 18.36 25.78
N THR A 279 -10.95 19.15 25.91
CA THR A 279 -10.60 19.91 27.13
C THR A 279 -11.12 21.34 27.06
N GLY A 280 -11.61 21.84 28.21
CA GLY A 280 -12.01 23.24 28.36
C GLY A 280 -13.33 23.59 27.67
N ALA A 281 -13.41 24.81 27.13
CA ALA A 281 -14.61 25.31 26.48
C ALA A 281 -14.92 24.54 25.18
N PRO A 282 -16.21 24.38 24.81
CA PRO A 282 -16.58 23.79 23.53
C PRO A 282 -15.84 24.47 22.37
N PRO A 283 -15.26 23.71 21.44
CA PRO A 283 -14.64 24.28 20.25
C PRO A 283 -15.67 24.95 19.32
N SER A 284 -15.18 25.77 18.40
CA SER A 284 -16.03 26.31 17.34
C SER A 284 -16.57 25.18 16.47
N ARG A 285 -17.64 25.45 15.72
CA ARG A 285 -18.17 24.49 14.72
C ARG A 285 -17.19 24.16 13.59
N ARG A 286 -16.03 24.85 13.53
CA ARG A 286 -14.94 24.62 12.56
C ARG A 286 -13.72 23.93 13.20
N ALA A 287 -13.92 23.21 14.31
CA ALA A 287 -12.87 22.48 15.04
C ALA A 287 -12.15 21.43 14.19
N LEU A 288 -12.84 20.90 13.20
CA LEU A 288 -12.34 19.89 12.28
C LEU A 288 -12.29 20.50 10.87
N ARG A 289 -11.20 20.22 10.16
CA ARG A 289 -10.98 20.71 8.79
C ARG A 289 -10.75 19.53 7.87
N VAL A 290 -11.42 19.49 6.73
CA VAL A 290 -11.12 18.51 5.68
C VAL A 290 -9.78 18.90 5.06
N LEU A 291 -8.78 18.03 5.17
CA LEU A 291 -7.45 18.25 4.60
C LEU A 291 -7.28 17.52 3.26
N ARG A 292 -7.82 16.30 3.18
CA ARG A 292 -7.72 15.45 1.99
C ARG A 292 -8.94 14.54 1.89
N VAL A 293 -9.38 14.31 0.65
CA VAL A 293 -10.26 13.20 0.29
C VAL A 293 -9.70 12.55 -0.97
N GLN A 294 -9.51 11.25 -0.92
CA GLN A 294 -9.12 10.41 -2.05
C GLN A 294 -10.17 9.33 -2.24
N LEU A 295 -10.52 9.09 -3.50
CA LEU A 295 -11.51 8.09 -3.91
C LEU A 295 -10.91 7.23 -5.00
N GLU A 296 -11.24 5.94 -4.97
CA GLU A 296 -10.84 4.92 -5.95
C GLU A 296 -11.98 3.93 -6.20
#